data_AF-A0A947ABS5-F1
#
_entry.id   AF-A0A947ABS5-F1
#
_cell.length_a   1.000
_cell.length_b   1.000
_cell.length_c   1.000
_cell.angle_alpha   90.00
_cell.angle_beta   90.00
_cell.angle_gamma   90.00
#
_symmetry.space_group_name_H-M   'P 1'
#
loop_
_entity.id
_entity.type
_entity.pdbx_description
1 polymer ?
#
loop_
_entity_poly.entity_id
_entity_poly.type
_entity_poly.pdbx_seq_one_letter_code
_entity_poly.pdbx_strand_id
1 'polypeptide(L)' 'MPELRKDPVLGRWIIISRERQKRPTDFLIDEPKVIGWFCPLCPGNESSTPPEIIALRNGT' A
#
# COMPACT_ATOMS: atom_id res chain seq x y z
N MET A 1 19.27 -18.60 8.51
CA MET A 1 18.95 -18.82 9.95
C MET A 1 17.81 -17.91 10.40
N PRO A 2 16.70 -18.46 10.91
CA PRO A 2 15.60 -17.66 11.46
C PRO A 2 15.89 -17.16 12.89
N GLU A 3 15.38 -15.97 13.22
CA GLU A 3 15.46 -15.32 14.53
C GLU A 3 14.05 -15.06 15.10
N LEU A 4 13.91 -15.08 16.42
CA LEU A 4 12.70 -14.62 17.11
C LEU A 4 12.97 -13.26 17.78
N ARG A 5 12.06 -12.29 17.61
CA ARG A 5 12.09 -11.00 18.32
C ARG A 5 10.76 -10.74 19.01
N LYS A 6 10.79 -10.10 20.17
CA LYS A 6 9.57 -9.69 20.88
C LYS A 6 9.23 -8.24 20.50
N ASP A 7 8.01 -8.03 20.04
CA ASP A 7 7.47 -6.72 19.74
C ASP A 7 7.06 -6.03 21.06
N PRO A 8 7.63 -4.87 21.41
CA PRO A 8 7.29 -4.16 22.64
C PRO A 8 5.93 -3.43 22.57
N VAL A 9 5.41 -3.15 21.37
CA VAL A 9 4.13 -2.46 21.18
C VAL A 9 2.98 -3.44 21.31
N LEU A 10 3.08 -4.58 20.62
CA LEU A 10 2.01 -5.59 20.56
C LEU A 10 2.22 -6.75 21.55
N GLY A 11 3.38 -6.82 22.22
CA GLY A 11 3.70 -7.87 23.20
C GLY A 11 3.89 -9.27 22.61
N ARG A 12 3.88 -9.42 21.28
CA ARG A 12 3.92 -10.71 20.59
C ARG A 12 5.32 -11.05 20.08
N TRP A 13 5.59 -12.34 19.92
CA TRP A 13 6.79 -12.82 19.25
C TRP A 13 6.61 -12.78 17.73
N ILE A 14 7.62 -12.29 17.03
CA ILE A 14 7.70 -12.28 15.58
C ILE A 14 8.86 -13.15 15.11
N ILE A 15 8.64 -13.86 14.00
CA ILE A 15 9.65 -14.68 13.34
C ILE A 15 10.28 -13.88 12.21
N ILE A 16 11.60 -13.74 12.23
CA ILE A 16 12.38 -13.11 11.16
C ILE A 16 13.13 -14.21 10.43
N SER A 17 12.86 -14.39 9.14
CA SER A 17 13.49 -15.44 8.33
C SER A 17 13.95 -14.87 6.99
N ARG A 18 15.17 -14.32 6.96
CA ARG A 18 15.77 -13.66 5.79
C ARG A 18 15.75 -14.51 4.52
N GLU A 19 15.93 -15.82 4.65
CA GLU A 19 15.97 -16.76 3.51
C GLU A 19 14.61 -17.01 2.85
N ARG A 20 13.48 -16.54 3.43
CA ARG A 20 12.14 -16.73 2.82
C ARG A 20 11.98 -16.08 1.45
N GLN A 21 12.68 -14.98 1.20
CA GLN A 21 12.66 -14.30 -0.11
C GLN A 21 13.27 -15.14 -1.24
N LYS A 22 14.10 -16.13 -0.91
CA LYS A 22 14.75 -17.01 -1.90
C LYS A 22 13.88 -18.18 -2.34
N ARG A 23 12.69 -18.36 -1.73
CA ARG A 23 11.80 -19.45 -2.12
C ARG A 23 11.27 -19.15 -3.52
N PRO A 24 11.22 -20.15 -4.42
CA PRO A 24 10.52 -19.99 -5.67
C PRO A 24 9.08 -19.58 -5.37
N THR A 25 8.64 -18.49 -6.00
CA THR A 25 7.24 -18.08 -5.99
C THR A 25 6.58 -18.73 -7.19
N ASP A 26 5.63 -19.63 -6.94
CA ASP A 26 4.87 -20.32 -8.01
C ASP A 26 3.98 -19.36 -8.81
N PHE A 27 3.83 -18.12 -8.35
CA PHE A 27 2.99 -17.11 -8.96
C PHE A 27 3.85 -16.00 -9.58
N LEU A 28 3.58 -15.71 -10.84
CA LEU A 28 4.05 -14.48 -11.48
C LEU A 28 3.32 -13.30 -10.83
N ILE A 29 4.08 -12.27 -10.44
CA ILE A 29 3.49 -11.00 -10.02
C ILE A 29 3.06 -10.32 -11.33
N ASP A 30 1.77 -10.40 -11.66
CA ASP A 30 1.22 -9.59 -12.74
C ASP A 30 1.39 -8.12 -12.36
N GLU A 31 2.15 -7.38 -13.16
CA GLU A 31 2.13 -5.94 -13.07
C GLU A 31 0.71 -5.47 -13.39
N PRO A 32 0.04 -4.73 -12.50
CA PRO A 32 -1.30 -4.26 -12.76
C PRO A 32 -1.26 -3.38 -14.02
N LYS A 33 -1.87 -3.86 -15.11
CA LYS A 33 -2.15 -2.99 -16.25
C LYS A 33 -3.08 -1.90 -15.76
N VAL A 34 -2.60 -0.67 -15.71
CA VAL A 34 -3.45 0.50 -15.44
C VAL A 34 -4.39 0.65 -16.64
N ILE A 35 -5.54 0.00 -16.56
CA ILE A 35 -6.64 0.22 -17.48
C ILE A 35 -7.18 1.59 -17.08
N GLY A 36 -6.70 2.63 -17.77
CA GLY A 36 -7.09 4.01 -17.51
C GLY A 36 -8.58 4.18 -17.76
N TRP A 37 -9.38 4.04 -16.71
CA TRP A 37 -10.76 4.47 -16.69
C TRP A 37 -10.97 5.44 -15.55
N PHE A 38 -11.88 6.39 -15.78
CA PHE A 38 -12.31 7.46 -14.90
C PHE A 38 -11.77 7.40 -13.45
N CYS A 39 -10.97 8.40 -13.06
CA CYS A 39 -10.41 8.49 -11.71
C CYS A 39 -11.13 9.60 -10.91
N PRO A 40 -11.99 9.25 -9.93
CA PRO A 40 -12.67 10.24 -9.08
C PRO A 40 -11.71 11.13 -8.28
N LEU A 41 -10.47 10.69 -8.05
CA LEU A 41 -9.46 11.40 -7.26
C LEU A 41 -8.53 12.28 -8.11
N CYS A 42 -8.65 12.26 -9.44
CA CYS A 42 -7.91 13.18 -10.29
C CYS A 42 -8.54 14.58 -10.22
N PRO A 43 -7.73 15.66 -10.36
CA PRO A 43 -8.25 17.02 -10.41
C PRO A 43 -9.34 17.18 -11.47
N GLY A 44 -10.42 17.89 -11.13
CA GLY A 44 -11.58 18.10 -11.99
C GLY A 44 -12.72 17.09 -11.84
N ASN A 45 -12.52 16.00 -11.09
CA ASN A 45 -13.54 14.98 -10.80
C ASN A 45 -14.08 15.04 -9.36
N GLU A 46 -13.88 16.15 -8.65
CA GLU A 46 -14.23 16.30 -7.23
C GLU A 46 -15.73 16.11 -6.97
N SER A 47 -16.57 16.38 -7.97
CA SER A 47 -18.02 16.14 -7.95
C SER A 47 -18.40 14.66 -7.81
N SER A 48 -17.49 13.74 -8.14
CA SER A 48 -17.66 12.30 -7.99
C SER A 48 -17.10 11.77 -6.66
N THR A 49 -16.64 12.66 -5.78
CA THR A 49 -16.19 12.34 -4.43
C THR A 49 -17.17 12.91 -3.39
N PRO A 50 -17.17 12.38 -2.15
CA PRO A 50 -17.92 13.00 -1.06
C PRO A 50 -17.50 14.47 -0.83
N PRO A 51 -18.35 15.28 -0.16
CA PRO A 51 -18.05 16.67 0.12
C PRO A 51 -16.66 16.87 0.76
N GLU A 52 -15.92 17.83 0.22
CA GLU A 52 -14.59 18.20 0.66
C GLU A 52 -14.59 18.68 2.13
N ILE A 53 -13.71 18.12 2.96
CA ILE A 53 -13.50 18.59 4.34
C ILE A 53 -12.47 19.73 4.35
N ILE A 54 -11.39 19.61 3.57
CA ILE A 54 -10.32 20.61 3.43
C ILE A 54 -9.53 20.38 2.13
N ALA A 55 -9.17 21.46 1.44
CA ALA A 55 -8.05 21.44 0.47
C ALA A 55 -7.11 22.61 0.66
N LEU A 56 -5.83 22.32 0.46
CA LEU A 56 -4.76 23.28 0.36
C LEU A 56 -4.50 23.54 -1.13
N ARG A 57 -5.05 24.63 -1.64
CA ARG A 57 -4.78 25.10 -3.01
C ARG A 57 -3.76 26.24 -2.89
N ASN A 58 -2.64 26.14 -3.60
CA ASN A 58 -1.69 27.24 -3.65
C ASN A 58 -2.41 28.44 -4.29
N GLY A 59 -2.58 29.52 -3.53
CA GLY A 59 -3.10 30.78 -4.04
C GLY A 59 -2.19 31.28 -5.15
N THR A 60 -2.81 31.80 -6.21
CA THR A 60 -2.16 32.50 -7.32
C THR A 60 -1.13 33.51 -6.85
#